data_AF-A0A430RY91-F1
#
_entry.id   AF-A0A430RY91-F1
#
_cell.length_a   1.000
_cell.length_b   1.000
_cell.length_c   1.000
_cell.angle_alpha   90.00
_cell.angle_beta   90.00
_cell.angle_gamma   90.00
#
_symmetry.space_group_name_H-M   'P 1'
#
loop_
_entity.id
_entity.type
_entity.pdbx_description
1 polymer ?
#
loop_
_entity_poly.entity_id
_entity_poly.type
_entity_poly.pdbx_seq_one_letter_code
_entity_poly.pdbx_strand_id
1 'polypeptide(L)'
;SGFGGGTGAARLHALKYAGLPVEIGVRRAHRALVRAGLRDRVEIWADGGLKTAYDVLRMVLLGADRVGMATMAMVAIGCTICRGCQLDTCHVGITTQIETVEEALAHGLKRFVPQDLDRAVEHLTRFFEAKGEALRELVAALGARSLRELRGRVDLLYQRDHLEELDLSYFFLPVEEPEWLKDTSAHVLRKPLNQLTRTITEVVMGAYGEGSRKLVFQEGPVNSTDRALGAHLAGEIARRRLYGRGFDAEVELRFDAGSVAGNGLAAFNLEGMKVVVEGGAQDGVAKSAFGGTVAILKGRNPYGAYVDGSVGKSFAYGAIGGLLIVEGVADSRFCIRLSGADVILGGEPERPLRDELGNLAARAQAKGFAFEYMTRGRALVLGDPGPWICSGMTGGRVYLRHWPEMGLTEEAMKRRLAKGAKVAVKPLDLRGIEDVRELLSAYIRVLKEAKREEKAARLEKLLEDPAQHFRMVEPVNQQVEQGVSTE
;
A
#
# COMPACT_ATOMS: atom_id res chain seq x y z
N SER A 1 -12.40 13.15 -8.79
CA SER A 1 -13.68 12.93 -8.10
C SER A 1 -14.21 14.22 -7.50
N GLY A 2 -15.49 14.50 -7.69
CA GLY A 2 -16.19 15.62 -7.03
C GLY A 2 -16.89 15.21 -5.73
N PHE A 3 -17.31 16.19 -4.94
CA PHE A 3 -17.98 15.97 -3.64
C PHE A 3 -19.31 15.18 -3.73
N GLY A 4 -19.95 15.15 -4.91
CA GLY A 4 -21.17 14.38 -5.16
C GLY A 4 -20.97 12.86 -5.28
N GLY A 5 -19.77 12.35 -4.96
CA GLY A 5 -19.48 10.91 -4.95
C GLY A 5 -20.29 10.13 -3.90
N GLY A 6 -20.61 8.87 -4.20
CA GLY A 6 -21.22 7.95 -3.25
C GLY A 6 -20.19 7.32 -2.31
N THR A 7 -20.64 6.82 -1.17
CA THR A 7 -19.84 6.00 -0.25
C THR A 7 -20.74 5.00 0.48
N GLY A 8 -20.20 3.82 0.81
CA GLY A 8 -20.88 2.84 1.66
C GLY A 8 -20.93 3.27 3.13
N ALA A 9 -19.91 4.00 3.60
CA ALA A 9 -19.85 4.54 4.94
C ALA A 9 -18.91 5.76 5.00
N ALA A 10 -19.38 6.86 5.58
CA ALA A 10 -18.56 8.02 5.89
C ALA A 10 -19.18 8.83 7.03
N ARG A 11 -18.37 9.67 7.68
CA ARG A 11 -18.89 10.63 8.65
C ARG A 11 -19.74 11.68 7.93
N LEU A 12 -20.86 12.05 8.53
CA LEU A 12 -21.79 13.02 7.93
C LEU A 12 -21.15 14.38 7.64
N HIS A 13 -20.19 14.83 8.46
CA HIS A 13 -19.47 16.09 8.22
C HIS A 13 -18.66 16.02 6.92
N ALA A 14 -17.99 14.90 6.63
CA ALA A 14 -17.19 14.73 5.42
C ALA A 14 -18.08 14.73 4.17
N LEU A 15 -19.24 14.06 4.24
CA LEU A 15 -20.23 14.05 3.15
C LEU A 15 -20.78 15.44 2.81
N LYS A 16 -20.90 16.32 3.80
CA LYS A 16 -21.50 17.65 3.61
C LYS A 16 -20.49 18.75 3.30
N TYR A 17 -19.29 18.67 3.86
CA TYR A 17 -18.38 19.81 3.94
C TYR A 17 -16.98 19.55 3.38
N ALA A 18 -16.68 18.33 2.90
CA ALA A 18 -15.39 18.02 2.30
C ALA A 18 -15.52 17.80 0.78
N GLY A 19 -14.67 18.48 0.01
CA GLY A 19 -14.58 18.35 -1.44
C GLY A 19 -15.14 19.54 -2.22
N LEU A 20 -14.91 19.52 -3.53
CA LEU A 20 -15.36 20.56 -4.48
C LEU A 20 -16.10 19.91 -5.67
N PRO A 21 -16.90 20.67 -6.43
CA PRO A 21 -17.49 20.20 -7.68
C PRO A 21 -16.44 19.59 -8.62
N VAL A 22 -16.80 18.50 -9.32
CA VAL A 22 -15.88 17.76 -10.19
C VAL A 22 -15.37 18.64 -11.34
N GLU A 23 -16.21 19.54 -11.82
CA GLU A 23 -15.95 20.52 -12.87
C GLU A 23 -14.68 21.33 -12.56
N ILE A 24 -14.55 21.83 -11.32
CA ILE A 24 -13.40 22.64 -10.87
C ILE A 24 -12.12 21.83 -10.99
N GLY A 25 -12.13 20.59 -10.48
CA GLY A 25 -10.97 19.71 -10.49
C GLY A 25 -10.54 19.35 -11.92
N VAL A 26 -11.48 18.93 -12.76
CA VAL A 26 -11.22 18.57 -14.16
C VAL A 26 -10.63 19.74 -14.92
N ARG A 27 -11.25 20.93 -14.83
CA ARG A 27 -10.79 22.11 -15.56
C ARG A 27 -9.40 22.55 -15.12
N ARG A 28 -9.15 22.61 -13.80
CA ARG A 28 -7.83 22.99 -13.24
C ARG A 28 -6.75 22.00 -13.67
N ALA A 29 -7.01 20.70 -13.57
CA ALA A 29 -6.07 19.66 -13.98
C ALA A 29 -5.76 19.74 -15.47
N HIS A 30 -6.79 19.83 -16.32
CA HIS A 30 -6.63 19.95 -17.77
C HIS A 30 -5.75 21.15 -18.14
N ARG A 31 -6.06 22.34 -17.61
CA ARG A 31 -5.28 23.56 -17.91
C ARG A 31 -3.84 23.46 -17.43
N ALA A 32 -3.61 22.95 -16.22
CA ALA A 32 -2.26 22.79 -15.68
C ALA A 32 -1.43 21.82 -16.52
N LEU A 33 -2.03 20.69 -16.94
CA LEU A 33 -1.37 19.68 -17.75
C LEU A 33 -1.07 20.16 -19.17
N VAL A 34 -1.98 20.91 -19.79
CA VAL A 34 -1.72 21.55 -21.10
C VAL A 34 -0.55 22.52 -20.99
N ARG A 35 -0.57 23.43 -20.00
CA ARG A 35 0.53 24.40 -19.77
C ARG A 35 1.86 23.75 -19.40
N ALA A 36 1.85 22.53 -18.87
CA ALA A 36 3.06 21.78 -18.56
C ALA A 36 3.58 20.97 -19.76
N GLY A 37 2.85 20.94 -20.89
CA GLY A 37 3.16 20.06 -22.02
C GLY A 37 3.02 18.57 -21.66
N LEU A 38 2.17 18.24 -20.69
CA LEU A 38 1.97 16.88 -20.18
C LEU A 38 0.59 16.31 -20.51
N ARG A 39 -0.28 17.07 -21.18
CA ARG A 39 -1.69 16.70 -21.36
C ARG A 39 -1.88 15.38 -22.12
N ASP A 40 -1.06 15.11 -23.13
CA ASP A 40 -1.15 13.88 -23.91
C ASP A 40 -0.42 12.68 -23.27
N ARG A 41 0.24 12.89 -22.13
CA ARG A 41 0.95 11.82 -21.40
C ARG A 41 0.12 11.20 -20.27
N VAL A 42 -1.07 11.76 -19.99
CA VAL A 42 -1.94 11.34 -18.90
C VAL A 42 -3.40 11.40 -19.32
N GLU A 43 -4.22 10.51 -18.77
CA GLU A 43 -5.68 10.60 -18.86
C GLU A 43 -6.25 11.30 -17.62
N ILE A 44 -7.26 12.14 -17.80
CA ILE A 44 -8.04 12.74 -16.72
C ILE A 44 -9.35 11.95 -16.57
N TRP A 45 -9.53 11.31 -15.42
CA TRP A 45 -10.76 10.60 -15.08
C TRP A 45 -11.63 11.47 -14.16
N ALA A 46 -12.90 11.63 -14.52
CA ALA A 46 -13.88 12.42 -13.78
C ALA A 46 -15.01 11.54 -13.24
N ASP A 47 -15.36 11.69 -11.97
CA ASP A 47 -16.54 11.08 -11.37
C ASP A 47 -17.09 11.99 -10.25
N GLY A 48 -18.26 11.63 -9.73
CA GLY A 48 -18.92 12.37 -8.64
C GLY A 48 -20.30 12.89 -9.04
N GLY A 49 -21.34 12.09 -8.81
CA GLY A 49 -22.72 12.50 -9.03
C GLY A 49 -23.18 12.61 -10.49
N LEU A 50 -22.37 12.15 -11.45
CA LEU A 50 -22.66 12.18 -12.89
C LEU A 50 -23.68 11.10 -13.27
N LYS A 51 -24.72 11.46 -14.03
CA LYS A 51 -25.89 10.57 -14.25
C LYS A 51 -26.24 10.38 -15.72
N THR A 52 -25.96 11.37 -16.56
CA THR A 52 -26.46 11.47 -17.92
C THR A 52 -25.33 11.47 -18.95
N ALA A 53 -25.66 11.20 -20.23
CA ALA A 53 -24.70 11.38 -21.31
C ALA A 53 -24.27 12.86 -21.45
N TYR A 54 -25.17 13.80 -21.14
CA TYR A 54 -24.84 15.22 -21.11
C TYR A 54 -23.80 15.56 -20.03
N ASP A 55 -23.90 14.95 -18.84
CA ASP A 55 -22.88 15.11 -17.79
C ASP A 55 -21.51 14.62 -18.27
N VAL A 56 -21.47 13.50 -18.99
CA VAL A 56 -20.24 12.96 -19.58
C VAL A 56 -19.65 13.94 -20.58
N LEU A 57 -20.47 14.38 -21.54
CA LEU A 57 -20.05 15.32 -22.57
C LEU A 57 -19.50 16.60 -21.97
N ARG A 58 -20.20 17.18 -20.98
CA ARG A 58 -19.76 18.38 -20.26
C ARG A 58 -18.39 18.18 -19.61
N MET A 59 -18.13 17.03 -18.98
CA MET A 59 -16.80 16.75 -18.41
C MET A 59 -15.72 16.62 -19.49
N VAL A 60 -16.03 16.00 -20.63
CA VAL A 60 -15.11 15.87 -21.76
C VAL A 60 -14.76 17.25 -22.34
N LEU A 61 -15.77 18.11 -22.56
CA LEU A 61 -15.59 19.48 -23.01
C LEU A 61 -14.74 20.30 -22.03
N LEU A 62 -14.88 20.09 -20.71
CA LEU A 62 -14.02 20.72 -19.70
C LEU A 62 -12.59 20.16 -19.68
N GLY A 63 -12.38 18.95 -20.21
CA GLY A 63 -11.05 18.39 -20.45
C GLY A 63 -10.82 16.97 -19.94
N ALA A 64 -11.85 16.24 -19.49
CA ALA A 64 -11.72 14.83 -19.09
C ALA A 64 -11.53 13.90 -20.30
N ASP A 65 -10.84 12.78 -20.11
CA ASP A 65 -10.76 11.69 -21.11
C ASP A 65 -11.75 10.57 -20.79
N ARG A 66 -12.02 10.33 -19.50
CA ARG A 66 -12.95 9.30 -19.03
C ARG A 66 -13.88 9.83 -17.97
N VAL A 67 -15.09 9.26 -17.93
CA VAL A 67 -16.10 9.62 -16.96
C VAL A 67 -16.65 8.37 -16.29
N GLY A 68 -16.51 8.31 -14.96
CA GLY A 68 -17.00 7.20 -14.12
C GLY A 68 -18.41 7.45 -13.60
N MET A 69 -19.24 6.41 -13.63
CA MET A 69 -20.59 6.41 -13.05
C MET A 69 -20.77 5.20 -12.13
N ALA A 70 -20.71 5.41 -10.81
CA ALA A 70 -20.92 4.35 -9.84
C ALA A 70 -22.37 4.29 -9.34
N THR A 71 -22.92 5.38 -8.80
CA THR A 71 -24.25 5.39 -8.20
C THR A 71 -25.35 4.99 -9.19
N MET A 72 -25.30 5.48 -10.43
CA MET A 72 -26.28 5.07 -11.44
C MET A 72 -26.11 3.63 -11.91
N ALA A 73 -24.88 3.10 -11.92
CA ALA A 73 -24.65 1.68 -12.17
C ALA A 73 -25.25 0.82 -11.04
N MET A 74 -25.12 1.24 -9.78
CA MET A 74 -25.79 0.58 -8.66
C MET A 74 -27.32 0.62 -8.78
N VAL A 75 -27.89 1.74 -9.27
CA VAL A 75 -29.34 1.84 -9.51
C VAL A 75 -29.79 0.90 -10.62
N ALA A 76 -28.99 0.74 -11.70
CA ALA A 76 -29.30 -0.20 -12.78
C ALA A 76 -29.42 -1.65 -12.29
N ILE A 77 -28.64 -2.04 -11.28
CA ILE A 77 -28.69 -3.37 -10.65
C ILE A 77 -29.66 -3.46 -9.46
N GLY A 78 -30.52 -2.45 -9.25
CA GLY A 78 -31.61 -2.51 -8.29
C GLY A 78 -31.43 -1.71 -7.00
N CYS A 79 -30.41 -0.84 -6.89
CA CYS A 79 -30.29 0.04 -5.73
C CYS A 79 -31.49 0.98 -5.62
N THR A 80 -32.15 0.95 -4.47
CA THR A 80 -33.32 1.80 -4.15
C THR A 80 -32.94 3.12 -3.46
N ILE A 81 -31.64 3.40 -3.33
CA ILE A 81 -31.09 4.62 -2.70
C ILE A 81 -31.62 4.81 -1.26
N CYS A 82 -31.70 3.72 -0.49
CA CYS A 82 -32.16 3.75 0.90
C CYS A 82 -31.20 4.46 1.88
N ARG A 83 -29.93 4.67 1.48
CA ARG A 83 -28.86 5.32 2.28
C ARG A 83 -28.57 4.64 3.63
N GLY A 84 -28.80 3.33 3.71
CA GLY A 84 -28.48 2.48 4.85
C GLY A 84 -27.26 1.57 4.63
N CYS A 85 -26.37 1.89 3.68
CA CYS A 85 -25.29 1.00 3.25
C CYS A 85 -24.34 0.58 4.38
N GLN A 86 -24.07 1.49 5.32
CA GLN A 86 -23.21 1.27 6.49
C GLN A 86 -23.81 0.31 7.54
N LEU A 87 -25.10 -0.02 7.42
CA LEU A 87 -25.81 -0.84 8.40
C LEU A 87 -25.74 -2.33 8.07
N ASP A 88 -25.12 -2.72 6.95
CA ASP A 88 -25.07 -4.11 6.46
C ASP A 88 -26.46 -4.74 6.24
N THR A 89 -27.51 -3.93 6.05
CA THR A 89 -28.91 -4.37 5.92
C THR A 89 -29.51 -4.05 4.56
N CYS A 90 -28.71 -4.13 3.49
CA CYS A 90 -29.19 -3.87 2.14
C CYS A 90 -30.20 -4.95 1.69
N HIS A 91 -31.49 -4.63 1.71
CA HIS A 91 -32.57 -5.56 1.33
C HIS A 91 -32.57 -6.05 -0.12
N VAL A 92 -31.70 -5.50 -0.97
CA VAL A 92 -31.49 -5.92 -2.37
C VAL A 92 -30.10 -6.51 -2.62
N GLY A 93 -29.34 -6.85 -1.56
CA GLY A 93 -28.09 -7.59 -1.71
C GLY A 93 -26.91 -6.84 -2.32
N ILE A 94 -26.95 -5.50 -2.43
CA ILE A 94 -25.89 -4.72 -3.11
C ILE A 94 -24.77 -4.31 -2.14
N THR A 95 -25.13 -3.73 -0.99
CA THR A 95 -24.17 -3.23 0.01
C THR A 95 -24.37 -3.96 1.32
N THR A 96 -24.17 -5.28 1.30
CA THR A 96 -24.26 -6.16 2.47
C THR A 96 -23.35 -7.37 2.30
N GLN A 97 -22.94 -8.00 3.40
CA GLN A 97 -22.27 -9.31 3.43
C GLN A 97 -23.24 -10.49 3.57
N ILE A 98 -24.55 -10.21 3.65
CA ILE A 98 -25.61 -11.23 3.68
C ILE A 98 -25.80 -11.77 2.27
N GLU A 99 -25.66 -13.09 2.09
CA GLU A 99 -25.74 -13.75 0.78
C GLU A 99 -27.09 -14.48 0.60
N THR A 100 -27.68 -14.97 1.69
CA THR A 100 -28.87 -15.82 1.66
C THR A 100 -30.07 -15.21 2.39
N VAL A 101 -31.28 -15.70 2.06
CA VAL A 101 -32.52 -15.26 2.74
C VAL A 101 -32.52 -15.74 4.19
N GLU A 102 -31.94 -16.91 4.46
CA GLU A 102 -31.80 -17.50 5.79
C GLU A 102 -30.91 -16.63 6.68
N GLU A 103 -29.74 -16.20 6.17
CA GLU A 103 -28.87 -15.25 6.86
C GLU A 103 -29.59 -13.92 7.10
N ALA A 104 -30.34 -13.43 6.11
CA ALA A 104 -31.08 -12.18 6.25
C ALA A 104 -32.14 -12.25 7.35
N LEU A 105 -32.90 -13.34 7.42
CA LEU A 105 -33.91 -13.58 8.46
C LEU A 105 -33.25 -13.67 9.85
N ALA A 106 -32.13 -14.39 9.96
CA ALA A 106 -31.35 -14.48 11.19
C ALA A 106 -30.80 -13.10 11.62
N HIS A 107 -30.44 -12.26 10.65
CA HIS A 107 -29.97 -10.89 10.85
C HIS A 107 -31.13 -9.87 11.05
N GLY A 108 -32.39 -10.32 11.09
CA GLY A 108 -33.56 -9.50 11.38
C GLY A 108 -34.14 -8.73 10.19
N LEU A 109 -33.71 -9.03 8.96
CA LEU A 109 -34.30 -8.43 7.75
C LEU A 109 -35.65 -9.08 7.44
N LYS A 110 -36.70 -8.25 7.35
CA LYS A 110 -38.05 -8.70 6.98
C LYS A 110 -38.19 -9.05 5.50
N ARG A 111 -37.33 -8.49 4.66
CA ARG A 111 -37.32 -8.69 3.22
C ARG A 111 -35.88 -8.59 2.75
N PHE A 112 -35.45 -9.61 2.02
CA PHE A 112 -34.16 -9.65 1.38
C PHE A 112 -34.32 -10.32 0.02
N VAL A 113 -33.71 -9.72 -0.99
CA VAL A 113 -33.60 -10.27 -2.33
C VAL A 113 -32.11 -10.36 -2.61
N PRO A 114 -31.54 -11.58 -2.65
CA PRO A 114 -30.15 -11.77 -3.08
C PRO A 114 -29.92 -11.15 -4.46
N GLN A 115 -28.68 -10.72 -4.72
CA GLN A 115 -28.33 -10.21 -6.04
C GLN A 115 -28.29 -11.36 -7.06
N ASP A 116 -29.02 -11.18 -8.16
CA ASP A 116 -28.93 -12.03 -9.35
C ASP A 116 -27.82 -11.46 -10.25
N LEU A 117 -26.67 -12.16 -10.28
CA LEU A 117 -25.48 -11.69 -10.97
C LEU A 117 -25.67 -11.62 -12.49
N ASP A 118 -26.35 -12.60 -13.10
CA ASP A 118 -26.57 -12.62 -14.54
C ASP A 118 -27.45 -11.45 -14.97
N ARG A 119 -28.54 -11.23 -14.23
CA ARG A 119 -29.43 -10.08 -14.46
C ARG A 119 -28.73 -8.75 -14.20
N ALA A 120 -27.90 -8.66 -13.15
CA ALA A 120 -27.12 -7.46 -12.86
C ALA A 120 -26.17 -7.11 -14.02
N VAL A 121 -25.47 -8.11 -14.59
CA VAL A 121 -24.59 -7.93 -15.74
C VAL A 121 -25.38 -7.47 -16.98
N GLU A 122 -26.53 -8.08 -17.28
CA GLU A 122 -27.40 -7.67 -18.38
C GLU A 122 -27.84 -6.20 -18.21
N HIS A 123 -28.34 -5.84 -17.04
CA HIS A 123 -28.78 -4.48 -16.74
C HIS A 123 -27.66 -3.45 -16.85
N LEU A 124 -26.45 -3.78 -16.36
CA LEU A 124 -25.27 -2.89 -16.49
C LEU A 124 -24.87 -2.70 -17.94
N THR A 125 -24.84 -3.78 -18.71
CA THR A 125 -24.51 -3.75 -20.14
C THR A 125 -25.48 -2.84 -20.88
N ARG A 126 -26.79 -3.10 -20.73
CA ARG A 126 -27.84 -2.28 -21.34
C ARG A 126 -27.77 -0.81 -20.90
N PHE A 127 -27.50 -0.55 -19.62
CA PHE A 127 -27.36 0.80 -19.09
C PHE A 127 -26.22 1.56 -19.79
N PHE A 128 -25.03 0.98 -19.86
CA PHE A 128 -23.87 1.63 -20.48
C PHE A 128 -23.97 1.70 -22.01
N GLU A 129 -24.59 0.72 -22.67
CA GLU A 129 -24.91 0.78 -24.10
C GLU A 129 -25.82 1.95 -24.43
N ALA A 130 -26.91 2.12 -23.67
CA ALA A 130 -27.83 3.24 -23.85
C ALA A 130 -27.16 4.61 -23.60
N LYS A 131 -26.25 4.69 -22.62
CA LYS A 131 -25.44 5.91 -22.41
C LYS A 131 -24.49 6.16 -23.57
N GLY A 132 -23.88 5.10 -24.11
CA GLY A 132 -23.01 5.17 -25.27
C GLY A 132 -23.73 5.68 -26.51
N GLU A 133 -24.94 5.20 -26.77
CA GLU A 133 -25.77 5.65 -27.89
C GLU A 133 -26.15 7.13 -27.74
N ALA A 134 -26.69 7.53 -26.60
CA ALA A 134 -27.03 8.93 -26.34
C ALA A 134 -25.79 9.86 -26.47
N LEU A 135 -24.61 9.37 -26.12
CA LEU A 135 -23.38 10.13 -26.28
C LEU A 135 -22.92 10.22 -27.73
N ARG A 136 -23.12 9.17 -28.55
CA ARG A 136 -22.89 9.21 -30.01
C ARG A 136 -23.78 10.25 -30.68
N GLU A 137 -25.06 10.28 -30.34
CA GLU A 137 -26.01 11.28 -30.84
C GLU A 137 -25.55 12.71 -30.51
N LEU A 138 -25.16 12.95 -29.26
CA LEU A 138 -24.66 14.26 -28.84
C LEU A 138 -23.35 14.67 -29.54
N VAL A 139 -22.43 13.73 -29.71
CA VAL A 139 -21.15 13.97 -30.43
C VAL A 139 -21.42 14.31 -31.89
N ALA A 140 -22.32 13.57 -32.55
CA ALA A 140 -22.73 13.84 -33.92
C ALA A 140 -23.45 15.19 -34.05
N ALA A 141 -24.31 15.56 -33.09
CA ALA A 141 -24.98 16.85 -33.05
C ALA A 141 -24.01 18.04 -32.95
N LEU A 142 -22.85 17.84 -32.32
CA LEU A 142 -21.77 18.82 -32.27
C LEU A 142 -20.82 18.77 -33.49
N GLY A 143 -21.12 17.93 -34.48
CA GLY A 143 -20.33 17.79 -35.71
C GLY A 143 -18.98 17.10 -35.53
N ALA A 144 -18.77 16.41 -34.40
CA ALA A 144 -17.54 15.66 -34.14
C ALA A 144 -17.70 14.17 -34.45
N ARG A 145 -16.60 13.49 -34.73
CA ARG A 145 -16.57 12.04 -35.03
C ARG A 145 -16.22 11.20 -33.80
N SER A 146 -15.69 11.83 -32.75
CA SER A 146 -15.35 11.16 -31.51
C SER A 146 -15.33 12.12 -30.33
N LEU A 147 -15.49 11.59 -29.12
CA LEU A 147 -15.32 12.37 -27.88
C LEU A 147 -13.93 13.00 -27.76
N ARG A 148 -12.91 12.36 -28.32
CA ARG A 148 -11.54 12.87 -28.28
C ARG A 148 -11.40 14.22 -29.00
N GLU A 149 -12.14 14.44 -30.08
CA GLU A 149 -12.17 15.72 -30.81
C GLU A 149 -12.82 16.85 -30.00
N LEU A 150 -13.68 16.49 -29.03
CA LEU A 150 -14.38 17.44 -28.15
C LEU A 150 -13.61 17.72 -26.85
N ARG A 151 -12.54 16.98 -26.58
CA ARG A 151 -11.77 17.09 -25.34
C ARG A 151 -11.22 18.52 -25.17
N GLY A 152 -11.66 19.21 -24.12
CA GLY A 152 -11.20 20.56 -23.81
C GLY A 152 -11.81 21.67 -24.69
N ARG A 153 -12.77 21.35 -25.57
CA ARG A 153 -13.51 22.30 -26.43
C ARG A 153 -14.50 23.13 -25.63
N VAL A 154 -13.97 23.95 -24.73
CA VAL A 154 -14.76 24.80 -23.83
C VAL A 154 -15.49 25.93 -24.56
N ASP A 155 -15.11 26.21 -25.82
CA ASP A 155 -15.82 27.10 -26.73
C ASP A 155 -17.25 26.61 -27.07
N LEU A 156 -17.54 25.33 -26.86
CA LEU A 156 -18.87 24.74 -27.02
C LEU A 156 -19.74 24.84 -25.76
N LEU A 157 -19.23 25.48 -24.71
CA LEU A 157 -19.94 25.68 -23.44
C LEU A 157 -20.19 27.16 -23.19
N TYR A 158 -21.36 27.47 -22.62
CA TYR A 158 -21.68 28.80 -22.12
C TYR A 158 -22.51 28.68 -20.84
N GLN A 159 -22.44 29.70 -19.99
CA GLN A 159 -23.30 29.81 -18.82
C GLN A 159 -24.67 30.32 -19.26
N ARG A 160 -25.72 29.54 -19.00
CA ARG A 160 -27.08 29.89 -19.37
C ARG A 160 -27.78 30.76 -18.32
N ASP A 161 -27.62 30.43 -17.05
CA ASP A 161 -28.38 31.00 -15.93
C ASP A 161 -27.46 31.49 -14.79
N HIS A 162 -28.04 32.21 -13.81
CA HIS A 162 -27.36 32.71 -12.61
C HIS A 162 -26.16 33.63 -12.89
N LEU A 163 -26.19 34.38 -14.00
CA LEU A 163 -25.10 35.26 -14.44
C LEU A 163 -24.76 36.38 -13.44
N GLU A 164 -25.73 36.79 -12.62
CA GLU A 164 -25.54 37.82 -11.59
C GLU A 164 -25.03 37.26 -10.25
N GLU A 165 -25.19 35.95 -10.03
CA GLU A 165 -24.85 35.29 -8.77
C GLU A 165 -23.48 34.58 -8.83
N LEU A 166 -23.12 34.09 -10.02
CA LEU A 166 -21.97 33.22 -10.23
C LEU A 166 -21.27 33.56 -11.55
N ASP A 167 -19.95 33.73 -11.48
CA ASP A 167 -19.09 33.86 -12.66
C ASP A 167 -18.41 32.51 -13.00
N LEU A 168 -18.85 31.88 -14.10
CA LEU A 168 -18.23 30.65 -14.62
C LEU A 168 -17.22 30.91 -15.75
N SER A 169 -16.87 32.17 -16.05
CA SER A 169 -15.95 32.54 -17.13
C SER A 169 -14.65 31.75 -17.11
N TYR A 170 -14.11 31.48 -15.91
CA TYR A 170 -12.92 30.66 -15.71
C TYR A 170 -12.95 29.31 -16.44
N PHE A 171 -14.12 28.67 -16.52
CA PHE A 171 -14.29 27.37 -17.15
C PHE A 171 -14.20 27.45 -18.67
N PHE A 172 -14.58 28.58 -19.26
CA PHE A 172 -14.66 28.78 -20.70
C PHE A 172 -13.40 29.41 -21.30
N LEU A 173 -12.46 29.87 -20.46
CA LEU A 173 -11.18 30.40 -20.94
C LEU A 173 -10.35 29.30 -21.62
N PRO A 174 -9.97 29.42 -22.91
CA PRO A 174 -9.15 28.42 -23.58
C PRO A 174 -7.76 28.30 -22.95
N VAL A 175 -7.05 27.21 -23.25
CA VAL A 175 -5.68 26.98 -22.82
C VAL A 175 -4.86 26.49 -23.99
N GLU A 176 -3.72 27.13 -24.21
CA GLU A 176 -2.79 26.78 -25.27
C GLU A 176 -1.60 26.00 -24.72
N GLU A 177 -1.06 25.13 -25.56
CA GLU A 177 0.17 24.42 -25.28
C GLU A 177 1.38 25.37 -25.33
N PRO A 178 2.41 25.14 -24.51
CA PRO A 178 3.62 25.94 -24.55
C PRO A 178 4.33 25.84 -25.90
N GLU A 179 4.88 26.96 -26.37
CA GLU A 179 5.56 27.01 -27.67
C GLU A 179 6.77 26.07 -27.75
N TRP A 180 7.48 25.86 -26.64
CA TRP A 180 8.62 24.94 -26.58
C TRP A 180 8.24 23.47 -26.84
N LEU A 181 6.96 23.09 -26.72
CA LEU A 181 6.50 21.75 -27.06
C LEU A 181 6.39 21.55 -28.58
N LYS A 182 6.20 22.64 -29.34
CA LYS A 182 6.17 22.62 -30.80
C LYS A 182 7.57 22.53 -31.40
N ASP A 183 8.59 22.97 -30.66
CA ASP A 183 9.99 22.80 -31.03
C ASP A 183 10.45 21.36 -30.76
N THR A 184 10.63 20.59 -31.83
CA THR A 184 11.08 19.19 -31.79
C THR A 184 12.57 19.04 -32.11
N SER A 185 13.31 20.14 -32.18
CA SER A 185 14.73 20.13 -32.59
C SER A 185 15.67 19.58 -31.52
N ALA A 186 15.29 19.61 -30.23
CA ALA A 186 16.12 19.16 -29.12
C ALA A 186 15.33 18.42 -28.03
N HIS A 187 15.91 17.34 -27.50
CA HIS A 187 15.32 16.55 -26.42
C HIS A 187 16.34 16.26 -25.31
N VAL A 188 15.93 16.45 -24.05
CA VAL A 188 16.74 16.04 -22.88
C VAL A 188 16.48 14.56 -22.60
N LEU A 189 17.49 13.73 -22.83
CA LEU A 189 17.44 12.31 -22.50
C LEU A 189 17.88 12.10 -21.04
N ARG A 190 17.16 11.25 -20.30
CA ARG A 190 17.52 10.88 -18.92
C ARG A 190 17.49 9.36 -18.76
N LYS A 191 18.43 8.82 -18.00
CA LYS A 191 18.42 7.41 -17.60
C LYS A 191 17.11 7.10 -16.86
N PRO A 192 16.36 6.05 -17.25
CA PRO A 192 15.17 5.65 -16.51
C PRO A 192 15.52 5.24 -15.08
N LEU A 193 14.77 5.76 -14.10
CA LEU A 193 14.97 5.47 -12.67
C LEU A 193 14.76 3.99 -12.28
N ASN A 194 14.17 3.21 -13.19
CA ASN A 194 13.84 1.79 -12.98
C ASN A 194 14.61 0.90 -13.97
N GLN A 195 15.79 1.32 -14.44
CA GLN A 195 16.58 0.55 -15.41
C GLN A 195 17.10 -0.76 -14.79
N LEU A 196 17.75 -0.70 -13.61
CA LEU A 196 18.38 -1.88 -13.01
C LEU A 196 17.37 -2.98 -12.67
N THR A 197 16.19 -2.65 -12.15
CA THR A 197 15.14 -3.65 -11.87
C THR A 197 14.65 -4.38 -13.13
N ARG A 198 14.66 -3.72 -14.29
CA ARG A 198 14.36 -4.36 -15.58
C ARG A 198 15.50 -5.27 -16.04
N THR A 199 16.74 -4.79 -15.96
CA THR A 199 17.93 -5.59 -16.29
C THR A 199 18.00 -6.87 -15.45
N ILE A 200 17.76 -6.79 -14.14
CA ILE A 200 17.65 -7.98 -13.26
C ILE A 200 16.63 -8.97 -13.84
N THR A 201 15.46 -8.48 -14.27
CA THR A 201 14.41 -9.34 -14.83
C THR A 201 14.86 -10.02 -16.11
N GLU A 202 15.45 -9.26 -17.03
CA GLU A 202 15.94 -9.77 -18.32
C GLU A 202 17.01 -10.86 -18.12
N VAL A 203 17.99 -10.62 -17.26
CA VAL A 203 19.07 -11.57 -16.95
C VAL A 203 18.51 -12.83 -16.31
N VAL A 204 17.68 -12.69 -15.26
CA VAL A 204 17.08 -13.84 -14.56
C VAL A 204 16.18 -14.65 -15.49
N MET A 205 15.38 -14.00 -16.33
CA MET A 205 14.47 -14.67 -17.27
C MET A 205 15.23 -15.35 -18.42
N GLY A 206 16.35 -14.78 -18.87
CA GLY A 206 17.25 -15.41 -19.84
C GLY A 206 17.80 -16.72 -19.31
N ALA A 207 18.45 -16.68 -18.14
CA ALA A 207 19.02 -17.87 -17.51
C ALA A 207 17.96 -18.93 -17.17
N TYR A 208 16.76 -18.52 -16.75
CA TYR A 208 15.62 -19.43 -16.56
C TYR A 208 15.22 -20.14 -17.86
N GLY A 209 15.20 -19.40 -18.98
CA GLY A 209 14.90 -19.91 -20.31
C GLY A 209 15.91 -20.95 -20.81
N GLU A 210 17.16 -20.85 -20.36
CA GLU A 210 18.23 -21.83 -20.63
C GLU A 210 18.12 -23.10 -19.75
N GLY A 211 17.12 -23.18 -18.86
CA GLY A 211 16.88 -24.35 -18.02
C GLY A 211 17.35 -24.20 -16.58
N SER A 212 17.92 -23.06 -16.18
CA SER A 212 18.33 -22.83 -14.80
C SER A 212 17.13 -22.80 -13.85
N ARG A 213 17.27 -23.40 -12.67
CA ARG A 213 16.23 -23.45 -11.63
C ARG A 213 16.65 -22.85 -10.28
N LYS A 214 17.94 -22.59 -10.10
CA LYS A 214 18.50 -21.83 -8.99
C LYS A 214 19.28 -20.66 -9.58
N LEU A 215 18.75 -19.47 -9.40
CA LEU A 215 19.21 -18.26 -10.06
C LEU A 215 19.74 -17.31 -9.00
N VAL A 216 21.00 -16.90 -9.12
CA VAL A 216 21.60 -15.90 -8.22
C VAL A 216 22.03 -14.72 -9.07
N PHE A 217 21.43 -13.57 -8.81
CA PHE A 217 21.88 -12.28 -9.33
C PHE A 217 22.62 -11.55 -8.20
N GLN A 218 23.88 -11.23 -8.42
CA GLN A 218 24.71 -10.52 -7.44
C GLN A 218 25.28 -9.25 -8.06
N GLU A 219 25.18 -8.14 -7.35
CA GLU A 219 25.61 -6.80 -7.78
C GLU A 219 26.00 -5.98 -6.55
N GLY A 220 26.98 -5.08 -6.63
CA GLY A 220 27.15 -4.10 -5.57
C GLY A 220 28.41 -3.24 -5.63
N PRO A 221 28.41 -2.09 -4.92
CA PRO A 221 27.28 -1.57 -4.15
C PRO A 221 26.20 -0.88 -5.03
N VAL A 222 24.92 -1.13 -4.74
CA VAL A 222 23.81 -0.34 -5.31
C VAL A 222 23.54 0.92 -4.50
N ASN A 223 22.93 1.94 -5.09
CA ASN A 223 22.72 3.24 -4.43
C ASN A 223 21.25 3.66 -4.39
N SER A 224 20.98 4.79 -3.73
CA SER A 224 19.62 5.27 -3.45
C SER A 224 18.81 5.64 -4.70
N THR A 225 19.46 5.77 -5.87
CA THR A 225 18.78 6.01 -7.14
C THR A 225 18.25 4.72 -7.79
N ASP A 226 18.75 3.56 -7.35
CA ASP A 226 18.31 2.24 -7.80
C ASP A 226 17.05 1.82 -7.04
N ARG A 227 15.89 2.23 -7.57
CA ARG A 227 14.58 2.06 -6.92
C ARG A 227 13.84 0.82 -7.40
N ALA A 228 12.93 0.33 -6.57
CA ALA A 228 12.02 -0.78 -6.89
C ALA A 228 12.75 -2.05 -7.39
N LEU A 229 13.96 -2.30 -6.89
CA LEU A 229 14.74 -3.49 -7.24
C LEU A 229 13.97 -4.76 -6.86
N GLY A 230 13.91 -5.73 -7.78
CA GLY A 230 13.14 -6.97 -7.63
C GLY A 230 11.64 -6.85 -7.96
N ALA A 231 11.02 -5.67 -7.88
CA ALA A 231 9.58 -5.52 -8.10
C ALA A 231 9.15 -5.85 -9.54
N HIS A 232 9.97 -5.49 -10.54
CA HIS A 232 9.67 -5.83 -11.93
C HIS A 232 9.75 -7.34 -12.18
N LEU A 233 10.73 -8.00 -11.58
CA LEU A 233 10.91 -9.45 -11.63
C LEU A 233 9.74 -10.17 -10.96
N ALA A 234 9.34 -9.73 -9.76
CA ALA A 234 8.16 -10.26 -9.06
C ALA A 234 6.91 -10.15 -9.94
N GLY A 235 6.69 -9.00 -10.59
CA GLY A 235 5.58 -8.83 -11.53
C GLY A 235 5.63 -9.78 -12.72
N GLU A 236 6.82 -10.06 -13.28
CA GLU A 236 6.96 -11.01 -14.38
C GLU A 236 6.70 -12.45 -13.94
N ILE A 237 7.24 -12.87 -12.79
CA ILE A 237 6.98 -14.19 -12.19
C ILE A 237 5.48 -14.35 -11.92
N ALA A 238 4.83 -13.36 -11.32
CA ALA A 238 3.39 -13.37 -11.06
C ALA A 238 2.57 -13.53 -12.35
N ARG A 239 2.86 -12.74 -13.39
CA ARG A 239 2.17 -12.86 -14.69
C ARG A 239 2.36 -14.24 -15.30
N ARG A 240 3.57 -14.80 -15.25
CA ARG A 240 3.82 -16.15 -15.76
C ARG A 240 2.99 -17.20 -15.02
N ARG A 241 2.92 -17.12 -13.69
CA ARG A 241 2.08 -18.03 -12.88
C ARG A 241 0.59 -17.86 -13.19
N LEU A 242 0.09 -16.62 -13.23
CA LEU A 242 -1.32 -16.30 -13.52
C LEU A 242 -1.78 -16.76 -14.91
N TYR A 243 -0.93 -16.63 -15.93
CA TYR A 243 -1.25 -17.02 -17.30
C TYR A 243 -0.79 -18.45 -17.66
N GLY A 244 -0.54 -19.31 -16.67
CA GLY A 244 -0.22 -20.72 -16.90
C GLY A 244 1.12 -20.99 -17.60
N ARG A 245 2.02 -20.00 -17.68
CA ARG A 245 3.36 -20.14 -18.27
C ARG A 245 4.39 -20.72 -17.29
N GLY A 246 4.03 -20.80 -16.00
CA GLY A 246 4.87 -21.36 -14.95
C GLY A 246 6.09 -20.50 -14.59
N PHE A 247 6.60 -20.69 -13.38
CA PHE A 247 7.92 -20.24 -12.95
C PHE A 247 8.31 -21.07 -11.72
N ASP A 248 9.09 -22.12 -11.96
CA ASP A 248 9.49 -23.16 -11.00
C ASP A 248 10.95 -23.02 -10.55
N ALA A 249 11.49 -21.79 -10.60
CA ALA A 249 12.84 -21.49 -10.15
C ALA A 249 12.86 -20.70 -8.83
N GLU A 250 13.92 -20.91 -8.05
CA GLU A 250 14.30 -20.06 -6.92
C GLU A 250 15.23 -18.96 -7.42
N VAL A 251 14.99 -17.73 -6.97
CA VAL A 251 15.80 -16.55 -7.33
C VAL A 251 16.34 -15.90 -6.07
N GLU A 252 17.65 -15.72 -6.00
CA GLU A 252 18.32 -14.88 -5.02
C GLU A 252 18.85 -13.60 -5.68
N LEU A 253 18.45 -12.44 -5.16
CA LEU A 253 19.02 -11.14 -5.49
C LEU A 253 19.93 -10.72 -4.32
N ARG A 254 21.22 -10.61 -4.56
CA ARG A 254 22.22 -10.24 -3.55
C ARG A 254 22.86 -8.90 -3.88
N PHE A 255 22.81 -7.99 -2.91
CA PHE A 255 23.41 -6.67 -3.01
C PHE A 255 24.53 -6.51 -1.98
N ASP A 256 25.76 -6.34 -2.46
CA ASP A 256 26.98 -6.46 -1.64
C ASP A 256 27.21 -5.28 -0.68
N ALA A 257 28.16 -5.46 0.24
CA ALA A 257 28.51 -4.51 1.28
C ALA A 257 28.66 -3.06 0.78
N GLY A 258 28.02 -2.13 1.48
CA GLY A 258 27.99 -0.70 1.12
C GLY A 258 26.81 -0.32 0.23
N SER A 259 25.91 -1.27 -0.06
CA SER A 259 24.68 -1.01 -0.79
C SER A 259 23.69 -0.21 0.05
N VAL A 260 23.09 0.83 -0.54
CA VAL A 260 21.96 1.57 0.04
C VAL A 260 20.86 1.63 -1.02
N ALA A 261 20.03 0.58 -1.09
CA ALA A 261 19.01 0.49 -2.14
C ALA A 261 17.96 1.61 -2.01
N GLY A 262 17.49 2.12 -3.15
CA GLY A 262 16.46 3.15 -3.20
C GLY A 262 15.07 2.67 -2.76
N ASN A 263 14.12 3.61 -2.74
CA ASN A 263 12.73 3.34 -2.32
C ASN A 263 12.11 2.14 -3.06
N GLY A 264 11.35 1.33 -2.31
CA GLY A 264 10.54 0.23 -2.85
C GLY A 264 11.32 -1.06 -3.17
N LEU A 265 12.54 -1.23 -2.64
CA LEU A 265 13.27 -2.50 -2.71
C LEU A 265 12.37 -3.69 -2.34
N ALA A 266 12.35 -4.71 -3.17
CA ALA A 266 11.57 -5.93 -2.97
C ALA A 266 10.07 -5.70 -2.74
N ALA A 267 9.51 -4.59 -3.24
CA ALA A 267 8.05 -4.41 -3.24
C ALA A 267 7.38 -5.56 -4.01
N PHE A 268 6.31 -6.10 -3.44
CA PHE A 268 5.56 -7.24 -3.97
C PHE A 268 6.36 -8.55 -4.10
N ASN A 269 7.41 -8.74 -3.28
CA ASN A 269 8.22 -9.96 -3.28
C ASN A 269 7.35 -11.23 -3.16
N LEU A 270 7.75 -12.30 -3.84
CA LEU A 270 6.96 -13.52 -3.97
C LEU A 270 7.69 -14.72 -3.35
N GLU A 271 6.92 -15.78 -3.10
CA GLU A 271 7.48 -17.08 -2.76
C GLU A 271 8.41 -17.59 -3.88
N GLY A 272 9.57 -18.11 -3.46
CA GLY A 272 10.70 -18.45 -4.34
C GLY A 272 11.68 -17.30 -4.62
N MET A 273 11.46 -16.11 -4.09
CA MET A 273 12.40 -14.98 -4.19
C MET A 273 13.06 -14.67 -2.84
N LYS A 274 14.40 -14.62 -2.82
CA LYS A 274 15.24 -14.19 -1.70
C LYS A 274 15.95 -12.90 -2.10
N VAL A 275 15.85 -11.85 -1.30
CA VAL A 275 16.56 -10.59 -1.49
C VAL A 275 17.44 -10.33 -0.27
N VAL A 276 18.74 -10.18 -0.47
CA VAL A 276 19.70 -9.91 0.61
C VAL A 276 20.47 -8.65 0.28
N VAL A 277 20.52 -7.70 1.22
CA VAL A 277 21.32 -6.47 1.11
C VAL A 277 22.29 -6.41 2.28
N GLU A 278 23.57 -6.24 2.00
CA GLU A 278 24.57 -5.88 3.01
C GLU A 278 24.79 -4.35 3.00
N GLY A 279 24.16 -3.65 3.93
CA GLY A 279 24.12 -2.19 3.99
C GLY A 279 22.76 -1.73 4.47
N GLY A 280 22.10 -0.86 3.70
CA GLY A 280 20.81 -0.28 4.08
C GLY A 280 19.84 -0.18 2.90
N ALA A 281 18.65 0.32 3.19
CA ALA A 281 17.68 0.64 2.16
C ALA A 281 16.80 1.82 2.59
N GLN A 282 16.26 2.55 1.61
CA GLN A 282 15.34 3.66 1.87
C GLN A 282 13.92 3.17 2.18
N ASP A 283 12.90 3.98 1.86
CA ASP A 283 11.52 3.76 2.29
C ASP A 283 10.82 2.62 1.51
N GLY A 284 9.88 1.95 2.15
CA GLY A 284 8.96 1.01 1.49
C GLY A 284 9.57 -0.32 1.06
N VAL A 285 10.64 -0.75 1.73
CA VAL A 285 11.22 -2.09 1.54
C VAL A 285 10.17 -3.16 1.84
N ALA A 286 10.11 -4.20 1.01
CA ALA A 286 9.16 -5.31 1.15
C ALA A 286 7.68 -4.87 1.23
N LYS A 287 7.34 -3.69 0.69
CA LYS A 287 5.96 -3.21 0.60
C LYS A 287 5.09 -4.25 -0.08
N SER A 288 4.01 -4.66 0.57
CA SER A 288 3.04 -5.62 0.08
C SER A 288 3.67 -6.95 -0.37
N ALA A 289 4.73 -7.38 0.30
CA ALA A 289 5.33 -8.70 0.07
C ALA A 289 4.27 -9.80 0.27
N PHE A 290 4.25 -10.74 -0.67
CA PHE A 290 3.35 -11.90 -0.67
C PHE A 290 4.02 -13.14 -0.10
N GLY A 291 5.35 -13.24 -0.21
CA GLY A 291 6.12 -14.40 0.22
C GLY A 291 7.63 -14.19 0.04
N GLY A 292 8.38 -15.28 0.17
CA GLY A 292 9.83 -15.27 0.03
C GLY A 292 10.56 -14.63 1.19
N THR A 293 11.83 -14.27 1.00
CA THR A 293 12.69 -13.70 2.05
C THR A 293 13.26 -12.34 1.63
N VAL A 294 13.25 -11.37 2.54
CA VAL A 294 13.95 -10.09 2.36
C VAL A 294 14.79 -9.82 3.60
N ALA A 295 16.10 -9.73 3.48
CA ALA A 295 17.02 -9.50 4.59
C ALA A 295 17.91 -8.29 4.34
N ILE A 296 17.81 -7.29 5.22
CA ILE A 296 18.68 -6.12 5.25
C ILE A 296 19.66 -6.32 6.40
N LEU A 297 20.91 -6.59 6.06
CA LEU A 297 21.98 -6.97 6.96
C LEU A 297 23.02 -5.86 7.04
N LYS A 298 23.76 -5.78 8.14
CA LYS A 298 24.90 -4.88 8.27
C LYS A 298 25.98 -5.27 7.26
N GLY A 299 26.60 -4.32 6.57
CA GLY A 299 27.75 -4.58 5.68
C GLY A 299 29.08 -4.34 6.38
N ARG A 300 30.17 -4.97 5.92
CA ARG A 300 31.53 -4.63 6.39
C ARG A 300 31.98 -3.33 5.75
N ASN A 301 32.43 -2.38 6.58
CA ASN A 301 33.15 -1.21 6.09
C ASN A 301 34.64 -1.55 5.80
N PRO A 302 35.42 -0.63 5.21
CA PRO A 302 36.86 -0.85 4.94
C PRO A 302 37.72 -1.14 6.19
N TYR A 303 37.22 -0.81 7.39
CA TYR A 303 37.88 -1.11 8.67
C TYR A 303 37.48 -2.47 9.26
N GLY A 304 36.67 -3.25 8.53
CA GLY A 304 36.21 -4.58 8.94
C GLY A 304 35.04 -4.58 9.92
N ALA A 305 34.53 -3.41 10.34
CA ALA A 305 33.41 -3.29 11.25
C ALA A 305 32.06 -3.43 10.51
N TYR A 306 31.09 -4.08 11.16
CA TYR A 306 29.73 -4.18 10.65
C TYR A 306 28.95 -2.90 10.92
N VAL A 307 28.53 -2.22 9.85
CA VAL A 307 27.79 -0.96 9.89
C VAL A 307 26.48 -1.07 9.12
N ASP A 308 25.59 -0.10 9.34
CA ASP A 308 24.28 0.00 8.69
C ASP A 308 23.28 -1.10 9.13
N GLY A 309 22.70 -1.86 8.20
CA GLY A 309 21.62 -2.82 8.43
C GLY A 309 20.25 -2.17 8.57
N SER A 310 20.10 -0.90 8.16
CA SER A 310 18.93 -0.08 8.49
C SER A 310 18.00 0.15 7.31
N VAL A 311 16.73 0.41 7.62
CA VAL A 311 15.68 0.67 6.63
C VAL A 311 14.95 1.97 6.91
N GLY A 312 14.50 2.61 5.84
CA GLY A 312 13.64 3.79 5.90
C GLY A 312 12.22 3.47 6.39
N LYS A 313 11.31 4.40 6.11
CA LYS A 313 9.92 4.36 6.59
C LYS A 313 9.15 3.22 5.94
N SER A 314 8.16 2.71 6.66
CA SER A 314 7.15 1.80 6.09
C SER A 314 7.72 0.49 5.52
N PHE A 315 8.78 -0.04 6.14
CA PHE A 315 9.23 -1.42 5.90
C PHE A 315 8.05 -2.39 6.11
N ALA A 316 7.90 -3.36 5.20
CA ALA A 316 6.84 -4.36 5.21
C ALA A 316 5.40 -3.78 5.19
N TYR A 317 5.21 -2.57 4.65
CA TYR A 317 3.88 -1.96 4.55
C TYR A 317 2.89 -2.88 3.83
N GLY A 318 1.87 -3.38 4.52
CA GLY A 318 0.83 -4.19 3.92
C GLY A 318 1.30 -5.59 3.50
N ALA A 319 2.44 -6.07 4.03
CA ALA A 319 2.94 -7.39 3.69
C ALA A 319 1.99 -8.49 4.22
N ILE A 320 1.68 -9.47 3.38
CA ILE A 320 0.73 -10.55 3.67
C ILE A 320 1.40 -11.92 3.80
N GLY A 321 2.70 -12.02 3.49
CA GLY A 321 3.51 -13.21 3.68
C GLY A 321 5.01 -12.96 3.46
N GLY A 322 5.82 -13.96 3.80
CA GLY A 322 7.29 -13.94 3.68
C GLY A 322 8.02 -13.73 5.01
N LEU A 323 9.34 -13.95 4.99
CA LEU A 323 10.26 -13.72 6.10
C LEU A 323 11.06 -12.43 5.85
N LEU A 324 10.81 -11.40 6.65
CA LEU A 324 11.33 -10.05 6.42
C LEU A 324 12.23 -9.64 7.59
N ILE A 325 13.49 -9.34 7.34
CA ILE A 325 14.52 -9.18 8.37
C ILE A 325 15.22 -7.83 8.20
N VAL A 326 15.39 -7.12 9.31
CA VAL A 326 16.21 -5.91 9.43
C VAL A 326 17.20 -6.13 10.58
N GLU A 327 18.49 -6.23 10.28
CA GLU A 327 19.52 -6.48 11.31
C GLU A 327 19.78 -5.25 12.20
N GLY A 328 19.64 -4.05 11.64
CA GLY A 328 19.88 -2.77 12.30
C GLY A 328 18.60 -2.10 12.78
N VAL A 329 18.34 -0.89 12.30
CA VAL A 329 17.27 -0.01 12.77
C VAL A 329 16.23 0.20 11.68
N ALA A 330 14.96 0.32 12.06
CA ALA A 330 13.89 0.73 11.17
C ALA A 330 13.37 2.13 11.51
N ASP A 331 13.05 2.92 10.50
CA ASP A 331 12.36 4.20 10.69
C ASP A 331 10.88 3.97 11.08
N SER A 332 10.12 5.04 11.14
CA SER A 332 8.72 5.13 11.52
C SER A 332 7.81 4.30 10.62
N ARG A 333 6.67 3.89 11.19
CA ARG A 333 5.65 3.07 10.52
C ARG A 333 6.19 1.72 10.06
N PHE A 334 7.20 1.19 10.76
CA PHE A 334 7.68 -0.17 10.61
C PHE A 334 6.49 -1.15 10.72
N CYS A 335 6.27 -1.97 9.69
CA CYS A 335 5.16 -2.92 9.63
C CYS A 335 3.77 -2.30 9.73
N ILE A 336 3.58 -1.07 9.22
CA ILE A 336 2.25 -0.49 9.08
C ILE A 336 1.36 -1.39 8.21
N ARG A 337 0.15 -1.67 8.69
CA ARG A 337 -0.81 -2.59 8.05
C ARG A 337 -0.25 -3.99 7.77
N LEU A 338 0.66 -4.50 8.60
CA LEU A 338 1.14 -5.88 8.47
C LEU A 338 -0.05 -6.86 8.56
N SER A 339 -0.14 -7.78 7.61
CA SER A 339 -1.33 -8.62 7.39
C SER A 339 -1.00 -10.10 7.13
N GLY A 340 0.19 -10.57 7.50
CA GLY A 340 0.49 -12.01 7.46
C GLY A 340 1.94 -12.41 7.29
N ALA A 341 2.87 -11.47 7.09
CA ALA A 341 4.29 -11.82 7.04
C ALA A 341 4.90 -12.03 8.43
N ASP A 342 6.03 -12.74 8.44
CA ASP A 342 6.92 -12.91 9.58
C ASP A 342 8.03 -11.87 9.51
N VAL A 343 8.13 -11.03 10.54
CA VAL A 343 9.06 -9.91 10.55
C VAL A 343 10.01 -9.96 11.73
N ILE A 344 11.29 -9.64 11.51
CA ILE A 344 12.31 -9.64 12.54
C ILE A 344 13.07 -8.32 12.49
N LEU A 345 12.95 -7.54 13.56
CA LEU A 345 13.81 -6.39 13.82
C LEU A 345 14.91 -6.83 14.78
N GLY A 346 16.06 -7.12 14.21
CA GLY A 346 17.22 -7.70 14.85
C GLY A 346 18.16 -6.70 15.53
N GLY A 347 17.85 -5.39 15.48
CA GLY A 347 18.61 -4.36 16.19
C GLY A 347 18.45 -4.51 17.70
N GLU A 348 19.56 -4.47 18.42
CA GLU A 348 19.61 -4.47 19.88
C GLU A 348 20.04 -3.07 20.37
N PRO A 349 19.63 -2.64 21.58
CA PRO A 349 20.11 -1.39 22.15
C PRO A 349 21.61 -1.45 22.43
N GLU A 350 22.34 -0.39 22.07
CA GLU A 350 23.79 -0.28 22.36
C GLU A 350 24.09 0.14 23.80
N ARG A 351 23.09 0.73 24.48
CA ARG A 351 23.15 1.21 25.86
C ARG A 351 21.79 1.07 26.52
N PRO A 352 21.71 0.99 27.86
CA PRO A 352 20.43 0.92 28.55
C PRO A 352 19.49 2.06 28.17
N LEU A 353 18.19 1.75 28.11
CA LEU A 353 17.15 2.72 27.86
C LEU A 353 17.12 3.80 28.95
N ARG A 354 16.84 5.01 28.50
CA ARG A 354 16.84 6.22 29.34
C ARG A 354 15.47 6.88 29.31
N ASP A 355 14.48 6.18 29.84
CA ASP A 355 13.08 6.60 29.83
C ASP A 355 12.82 7.89 30.60
N GLU A 356 13.71 8.28 31.52
CA GLU A 356 13.69 9.57 32.21
C GLU A 356 13.80 10.77 31.26
N LEU A 357 14.33 10.57 30.04
CA LEU A 357 14.35 11.58 28.98
C LEU A 357 13.07 11.60 28.11
N GLY A 358 12.10 10.76 28.43
CA GLY A 358 10.85 10.62 27.69
C GLY A 358 10.91 9.66 26.49
N ASN A 359 9.77 9.53 25.82
CA ASN A 359 9.53 8.60 24.72
C ASN A 359 10.10 9.10 23.37
N LEU A 360 11.42 9.29 23.30
CA LEU A 360 12.13 9.85 22.15
C LEU A 360 12.42 8.79 21.07
N ALA A 361 11.73 8.90 19.93
CA ALA A 361 11.89 8.01 18.77
C ALA A 361 13.34 7.83 18.29
N ALA A 362 14.17 8.88 18.34
CA ALA A 362 15.53 8.85 17.83
C ALA A 362 16.42 7.76 18.46
N ARG A 363 16.08 7.30 19.68
CA ARG A 363 16.86 6.31 20.43
C ARG A 363 16.39 4.86 20.25
N ALA A 364 15.21 4.68 19.67
CA ALA A 364 14.60 3.37 19.51
C ALA A 364 15.12 2.65 18.25
N GLN A 365 15.04 1.33 18.25
CA GLN A 365 15.37 0.50 17.07
C GLN A 365 14.26 0.56 16.02
N ALA A 366 13.02 0.85 16.41
CA ALA A 366 11.97 1.30 15.49
C ALA A 366 11.57 2.75 15.83
N LYS A 367 11.63 3.68 14.88
CA LYS A 367 11.46 5.13 15.16
C LYS A 367 10.02 5.60 15.42
N GLY A 368 9.10 4.68 15.70
CA GLY A 368 7.74 4.96 16.17
C GLY A 368 6.63 4.55 15.20
N PHE A 369 5.41 4.46 15.73
CA PHE A 369 4.24 3.92 15.02
C PHE A 369 4.48 2.52 14.43
N ALA A 370 5.33 1.72 15.08
CA ALA A 370 5.54 0.35 14.63
C ALA A 370 4.25 -0.47 14.81
N PHE A 371 3.96 -1.34 13.85
CA PHE A 371 2.76 -2.20 13.84
C PHE A 371 1.43 -1.44 13.85
N GLU A 372 1.44 -0.18 13.41
CA GLU A 372 0.23 0.63 13.21
C GLU A 372 -0.71 -0.09 12.23
N TYR A 373 -1.98 -0.26 12.58
CA TYR A 373 -2.99 -0.98 11.79
C TYR A 373 -2.66 -2.43 11.43
N MET A 374 -1.79 -3.10 12.19
CA MET A 374 -1.50 -4.52 11.97
C MET A 374 -2.75 -5.38 12.20
N THR A 375 -3.04 -6.28 11.25
CA THR A 375 -4.23 -7.13 11.25
C THR A 375 -3.92 -8.63 11.34
N ARG A 376 -2.71 -9.06 10.94
CA ARG A 376 -2.25 -10.46 11.02
C ARG A 376 -0.72 -10.50 10.86
N GLY A 377 -0.12 -11.66 11.13
CA GLY A 377 1.32 -11.90 11.02
C GLY A 377 1.99 -11.93 12.38
N ARG A 378 3.30 -12.17 12.36
CA ARG A 378 4.14 -12.28 13.56
C ARG A 378 5.33 -11.34 13.44
N ALA A 379 5.71 -10.70 14.53
CA ALA A 379 6.90 -9.86 14.55
C ALA A 379 7.76 -10.13 15.77
N LEU A 380 9.07 -10.23 15.60
CA LEU A 380 10.05 -10.34 16.68
C LEU A 380 10.90 -9.06 16.72
N VAL A 381 10.96 -8.39 17.87
CA VAL A 381 11.73 -7.15 18.05
C VAL A 381 12.77 -7.35 19.15
N LEU A 382 14.05 -7.28 18.77
CA LEU A 382 15.18 -7.48 19.70
C LEU A 382 15.61 -6.21 20.44
N GLY A 383 15.04 -5.05 20.10
CA GLY A 383 15.37 -3.76 20.71
C GLY A 383 14.16 -2.96 21.15
N ASP A 384 14.31 -1.63 21.29
CA ASP A 384 13.20 -0.75 21.65
C ASP A 384 12.27 -0.57 20.44
N PRO A 385 10.98 -0.96 20.54
CA PRO A 385 10.01 -0.82 19.45
C PRO A 385 9.57 0.64 19.23
N GLY A 386 10.01 1.56 20.10
CA GLY A 386 9.78 3.00 19.96
C GLY A 386 8.36 3.44 20.31
N PRO A 387 8.09 4.75 20.24
CA PRO A 387 6.84 5.31 20.72
C PRO A 387 5.65 5.01 19.81
N TRP A 388 4.46 4.97 20.42
CA TRP A 388 3.17 4.81 19.76
C TRP A 388 3.00 3.51 18.97
N ILE A 389 3.58 2.41 19.47
CA ILE A 389 3.42 1.11 18.83
C ILE A 389 1.97 0.62 18.88
N CYS A 390 1.62 -0.21 17.90
CA CYS A 390 0.36 -0.96 17.83
C CYS A 390 -0.90 -0.07 17.78
N SER A 391 -0.78 1.19 17.34
CA SER A 391 -1.95 2.04 17.13
C SER A 391 -2.88 1.43 16.08
N GLY A 392 -4.16 1.23 16.42
CA GLY A 392 -5.11 0.57 15.53
C GLY A 392 -4.79 -0.90 15.17
N MET A 393 -3.88 -1.57 15.91
CA MET A 393 -3.61 -2.99 15.72
C MET A 393 -4.82 -3.83 16.14
N THR A 394 -5.36 -4.63 15.21
CA THR A 394 -6.55 -5.46 15.42
C THR A 394 -6.29 -6.96 15.29
N GLY A 395 -5.07 -7.37 14.93
CA GLY A 395 -4.72 -8.80 14.83
C GLY A 395 -3.23 -9.05 14.69
N GLY A 396 -2.83 -10.32 14.78
CA GLY A 396 -1.44 -10.76 14.81
C GLY A 396 -0.77 -10.61 16.19
N ARG A 397 0.52 -10.96 16.26
CA ARG A 397 1.30 -10.96 17.52
C ARG A 397 2.67 -10.31 17.35
N VAL A 398 3.06 -9.49 18.32
CA VAL A 398 4.38 -8.87 18.38
C VAL A 398 5.12 -9.37 19.62
N TYR A 399 6.28 -9.98 19.42
CA TYR A 399 7.16 -10.50 20.45
C TYR A 399 8.27 -9.49 20.73
N LEU A 400 8.25 -8.88 21.92
CA LEU A 400 9.18 -7.85 22.35
C LEU A 400 10.22 -8.45 23.29
N ARG A 401 11.48 -8.11 23.04
CA ARG A 401 12.60 -8.49 23.90
C ARG A 401 12.41 -7.95 25.32
N HIS A 402 12.42 -8.85 26.30
CA HIS A 402 12.49 -8.54 27.72
C HIS A 402 13.94 -8.64 28.19
N TRP A 403 14.55 -7.49 28.47
CA TRP A 403 15.96 -7.39 28.88
C TRP A 403 16.13 -6.28 29.92
N PRO A 404 15.83 -6.58 31.21
CA PRO A 404 15.81 -5.58 32.29
C PRO A 404 17.12 -4.80 32.44
N GLU A 405 18.27 -5.44 32.25
CA GLU A 405 19.60 -4.81 32.36
C GLU A 405 19.79 -3.70 31.32
N MET A 406 19.10 -3.78 30.18
CA MET A 406 19.08 -2.75 29.14
C MET A 406 17.85 -1.83 29.22
N GLY A 407 17.05 -1.95 30.27
CA GLY A 407 15.82 -1.17 30.47
C GLY A 407 14.65 -1.60 29.59
N LEU A 408 14.74 -2.74 28.89
CA LEU A 408 13.63 -3.31 28.11
C LEU A 408 12.71 -4.12 29.04
N THR A 409 12.03 -3.42 29.96
CA THR A 409 11.08 -4.01 30.92
C THR A 409 9.65 -3.97 30.38
N GLU A 410 8.73 -4.68 31.04
CA GLU A 410 7.30 -4.58 30.72
C GLU A 410 6.74 -3.16 30.85
N GLU A 411 7.22 -2.39 31.83
CA GLU A 411 6.83 -0.99 32.05
C GLU A 411 7.33 -0.10 30.91
N ALA A 412 8.53 -0.35 30.39
CA ALA A 412 9.02 0.33 29.20
C ALA A 412 8.12 -0.02 28.00
N MET A 413 7.82 -1.31 27.77
CA MET A 413 6.91 -1.74 26.69
C MET A 413 5.53 -1.07 26.79
N LYS A 414 4.93 -1.04 27.98
CA LYS A 414 3.64 -0.38 28.23
C LYS A 414 3.70 1.12 27.94
N ARG A 415 4.81 1.80 28.29
CA ARG A 415 5.04 3.21 27.96
C ARG A 415 5.14 3.50 26.47
N ARG A 416 5.48 2.49 25.64
CA ARG A 416 5.57 2.63 24.18
C ARG A 416 4.23 2.49 23.47
N LEU A 417 3.23 1.85 24.07
CA LEU A 417 1.93 1.66 23.45
C LEU A 417 1.30 3.01 23.05
N ALA A 418 0.70 3.07 21.86
CA ALA A 418 -0.11 4.23 21.50
C ALA A 418 -1.28 4.36 22.48
N LYS A 419 -1.67 5.61 22.78
CA LYS A 419 -2.75 5.88 23.75
C LYS A 419 -4.07 5.21 23.37
N GLY A 420 -4.37 5.11 22.08
CA GLY A 420 -5.56 4.45 21.54
C GLY A 420 -5.37 2.96 21.22
N ALA A 421 -4.20 2.37 21.48
CA ALA A 421 -3.94 0.97 21.17
C ALA A 421 -4.79 0.06 22.07
N LYS A 422 -5.61 -0.78 21.44
CA LYS A 422 -6.42 -1.80 22.12
C LYS A 422 -5.66 -3.12 22.17
N VAL A 423 -4.48 -3.11 22.81
CA VAL A 423 -3.59 -4.26 22.94
C VAL A 423 -3.14 -4.43 24.40
N ALA A 424 -2.63 -5.61 24.73
CA ALA A 424 -2.07 -5.90 26.05
C ALA A 424 -0.67 -6.51 25.92
N VAL A 425 0.24 -6.08 26.81
CA VAL A 425 1.53 -6.74 27.03
C VAL A 425 1.33 -7.88 28.02
N LYS A 426 1.74 -9.10 27.64
CA LYS A 426 1.56 -10.32 28.44
C LYS A 426 2.83 -11.20 28.42
N PRO A 427 3.02 -12.09 29.40
CA PRO A 427 3.92 -13.23 29.27
C PRO A 427 3.60 -14.07 28.04
N LEU A 428 4.57 -14.79 27.50
CA LEU A 428 4.32 -15.71 26.38
C LEU A 428 3.37 -16.83 26.81
N ASP A 429 2.38 -17.13 25.96
CA ASP A 429 1.65 -18.40 26.01
C ASP A 429 2.46 -19.52 25.32
N LEU A 430 1.97 -20.76 25.36
CA LEU A 430 2.63 -21.91 24.72
C LEU A 430 2.91 -21.65 23.24
N ARG A 431 1.95 -21.06 22.53
CA ARG A 431 2.09 -20.73 21.11
C ARG A 431 3.12 -19.62 20.88
N GLY A 432 3.19 -18.65 21.77
CA GLY A 432 4.17 -17.57 21.74
C GLY A 432 5.59 -18.08 21.92
N ILE A 433 5.80 -19.09 22.77
CA ILE A 433 7.10 -19.76 22.91
C ILE A 433 7.52 -20.42 21.59
N GLU A 434 6.61 -21.14 20.94
CA GLU A 434 6.85 -21.76 19.63
C GLU A 434 7.17 -20.71 18.55
N ASP A 435 6.33 -19.67 18.44
CA ASP A 435 6.51 -18.61 17.46
C ASP A 435 7.86 -17.89 17.64
N VAL A 436 8.27 -17.58 18.88
CA VAL A 436 9.59 -16.97 19.14
C VAL A 436 10.72 -17.92 18.73
N ARG A 437 10.61 -19.23 19.03
CA ARG A 437 11.61 -20.21 18.60
C ARG A 437 11.73 -20.28 17.09
N GLU A 438 10.62 -20.30 16.37
CA GLU A 438 10.59 -20.33 14.91
C GLU A 438 11.24 -19.07 14.31
N LEU A 439 10.77 -17.89 14.72
CA LEU A 439 11.26 -16.60 14.21
C LEU A 439 12.74 -16.41 14.53
N LEU A 440 13.14 -16.62 15.78
CA LEU A 440 14.52 -16.42 16.20
C LEU A 440 15.47 -17.43 15.54
N SER A 441 15.05 -18.69 15.38
CA SER A 441 15.84 -19.70 14.65
C SER A 441 16.01 -19.35 13.18
N ALA A 442 14.97 -18.80 12.53
CA ALA A 442 15.05 -18.33 11.15
C ALA A 442 16.07 -17.17 11.03
N TYR A 443 16.05 -16.23 11.97
CA TYR A 443 17.03 -15.14 11.99
C TYR A 443 18.47 -15.63 12.25
N ILE A 444 18.66 -16.54 13.22
CA ILE A 444 19.96 -17.15 13.51
C ILE A 444 20.52 -17.84 12.26
N ARG A 445 19.68 -18.53 11.48
CA ARG A 445 20.10 -19.16 10.21
C ARG A 445 20.61 -18.12 9.21
N VAL A 446 19.89 -17.02 9.02
CA VAL A 446 20.32 -15.92 8.13
C VAL A 446 21.62 -15.28 8.61
N LEU A 447 21.77 -15.09 9.93
CA LEU A 447 23.01 -14.58 10.52
C LEU A 447 24.19 -15.53 10.26
N LYS A 448 24.02 -16.84 10.41
CA LYS A 448 25.06 -17.85 10.11
C LYS A 448 25.42 -17.90 8.63
N GLU A 449 24.43 -17.86 7.74
CA GLU A 449 24.66 -17.75 6.29
C GLU A 449 25.48 -16.49 5.94
N ALA A 450 25.22 -15.40 6.64
CA ALA A 450 25.99 -14.16 6.54
C ALA A 450 27.27 -14.15 7.40
N LYS A 451 27.70 -15.26 8.02
CA LYS A 451 28.92 -15.34 8.85
C LYS A 451 28.94 -14.32 10.01
N ARG A 452 27.79 -14.12 10.69
CA ARG A 452 27.60 -13.28 11.89
C ARG A 452 27.59 -14.15 13.16
N GLU A 453 28.63 -14.98 13.31
CA GLU A 453 28.70 -16.06 14.31
C GLU A 453 28.51 -15.58 15.75
N GLU A 454 29.16 -14.48 16.15
CA GLU A 454 29.08 -13.98 17.52
C GLU A 454 27.65 -13.57 17.91
N LYS A 455 26.96 -12.86 17.01
CA LYS A 455 25.56 -12.46 17.23
C LYS A 455 24.65 -13.68 17.22
N ALA A 456 24.86 -14.62 16.29
CA ALA A 456 24.10 -15.87 16.22
C ALA A 456 24.21 -16.65 17.54
N ALA A 457 25.44 -16.86 18.05
CA ALA A 457 25.69 -17.58 19.30
C ALA A 457 25.07 -16.88 20.53
N ARG A 458 25.06 -15.54 20.59
CA ARG A 458 24.35 -14.80 21.65
C ARG A 458 22.85 -15.07 21.60
N LEU A 459 22.27 -15.08 20.40
CA LEU A 459 20.84 -15.26 20.21
C LEU A 459 20.37 -16.69 20.45
N GLU A 460 21.22 -17.69 20.20
CA GLU A 460 20.92 -19.11 20.48
C GLU A 460 20.60 -19.36 21.94
N LYS A 461 21.30 -18.69 22.87
CA LYS A 461 21.05 -18.81 24.31
C LYS A 461 19.62 -18.44 24.70
N LEU A 462 18.96 -17.60 23.90
CA LEU A 462 17.60 -17.13 24.16
C LEU A 462 16.53 -18.17 23.80
N LEU A 463 16.90 -19.19 23.01
CA LEU A 463 16.00 -20.27 22.61
C LEU A 463 15.74 -21.28 23.76
N GLU A 464 16.65 -21.31 24.75
CA GLU A 464 16.57 -22.17 25.92
C GLU A 464 15.31 -21.85 26.74
N ASP A 465 15.15 -20.58 27.13
CA ASP A 465 13.96 -20.08 27.82
C ASP A 465 13.40 -18.78 27.19
N PRO A 466 12.62 -18.89 26.09
CA PRO A 466 11.99 -17.73 25.46
C PRO A 466 11.03 -16.98 26.39
N ALA A 467 10.40 -17.65 27.35
CA ALA A 467 9.42 -17.04 28.25
C ALA A 467 10.08 -16.05 29.23
N GLN A 468 11.33 -16.32 29.63
CA GLN A 468 12.11 -15.38 30.43
C GLN A 468 12.51 -14.13 29.63
N HIS A 469 12.81 -14.30 28.35
CA HIS A 469 13.45 -13.28 27.51
C HIS A 469 12.52 -12.48 26.61
N PHE A 470 11.24 -12.82 26.54
CA PHE A 470 10.29 -12.13 25.66
C PHE A 470 8.92 -11.93 26.32
N ARG A 471 8.21 -10.92 25.84
CA ARG A 471 6.80 -10.66 26.12
C ARG A 471 6.04 -10.58 24.80
N MET A 472 4.76 -10.91 24.82
CA MET A 472 3.90 -10.78 23.65
C MET A 472 2.97 -9.57 23.80
N VAL A 473 2.70 -8.92 22.69
CA VAL A 473 1.68 -7.90 22.52
C VAL A 473 0.65 -8.42 21.55
N GLU A 474 -0.61 -8.47 21.99
CA GLU A 474 -1.74 -8.92 21.18
C GLU A 474 -2.96 -8.03 21.42
N PRO A 475 -3.89 -7.95 20.45
CA PRO A 475 -5.14 -7.22 20.63
C PRO A 475 -5.94 -7.75 21.82
N VAL A 476 -6.57 -6.85 22.56
CA VAL A 476 -7.59 -7.25 23.53
C VAL A 476 -8.93 -7.41 22.82
N ASN A 477 -9.73 -8.40 23.22
CA ASN A 477 -11.11 -8.55 22.76
C ASN A 477 -11.98 -7.39 23.30
N GLN A 478 -11.84 -6.21 22.73
CA GLN A 478 -12.75 -5.09 22.92
C GLN A 478 -13.25 -4.63 21.55
N GLN A 479 -14.56 -4.44 21.44
CA GLN A 479 -15.14 -3.79 20.26
C GLN A 479 -14.49 -2.40 20.09
N VAL A 480 -14.13 -2.07 18.86
CA VAL A 480 -13.63 -0.75 18.50
C VAL A 480 -14.70 0.28 18.87
N GLU A 481 -14.41 1.16 19.82
CA GLU A 481 -15.26 2.32 20.11
C GLU A 481 -15.28 3.24 18.89
N GLN A 482 -16.33 3.16 18.09
CA GLN A 482 -16.49 3.95 16.86
C GLN A 482 -16.62 5.47 17.12
N GLY A 483 -16.64 5.91 18.38
CA GLY A 483 -16.68 7.32 18.78
C GLY A 483 -15.31 8.02 18.81
N VAL A 484 -14.20 7.28 18.84
CA VAL A 484 -12.86 7.83 19.02
C VAL A 484 -11.98 7.46 17.83
N SER A 485 -11.24 8.45 17.30
CA SER A 485 -10.20 8.20 16.30
C SER A 485 -9.12 7.30 16.89
N THR A 486 -8.65 6.31 16.13
CA THR A 486 -7.46 5.52 16.50
C THR A 486 -6.16 6.30 16.27
N GLU A 487 -6.23 7.41 15.53
CA GLU A 487 -5.15 8.41 15.37
C GLU A 487 -5.23 9.48 16.45
#